data_AF-A0A093H301-F1
#
_entry.id   AF-A0A093H301-F1
#
_cell.length_a   1.000
_cell.length_b   1.000
_cell.length_c   1.000
_cell.angle_alpha   90.00
_cell.angle_beta   90.00
_cell.angle_gamma   90.00
#
_symmetry.space_group_name_H-M   'P 1'
#
loop_
_entity.id
_entity.type
_entity.pdbx_description
1 polymer ?
#
loop_
_entity_poly.entity_id
_entity_poly.type
_entity_poly.pdbx_seq_one_letter_code
_entity_poly.pdbx_strand_id
1 'polypeptide(L)' 'EPYIEIFEQPRQRGMRFRYKCEGRSAGSIPGEHSTENNKTFPSIQVNTAFIHKLPLPTLTVC' A
#
# COMPACT_ATOMS: atom_id res chain seq x y z
N GLU A 1 15.31 -18.08 -2.76
CA GLU A 1 14.78 -17.51 -4.01
C GLU A 1 14.27 -16.10 -3.74
N PRO A 2 14.27 -15.18 -4.73
CA PRO A 2 13.66 -13.87 -4.55
C PRO A 2 12.14 -14.01 -4.39
N TYR A 3 11.56 -13.31 -3.41
CA TYR A 3 10.11 -13.30 -3.19
C TYR A 3 9.63 -11.91 -2.78
N ILE A 4 8.31 -11.75 -2.82
CA ILE A 4 7.62 -10.53 -2.41
C ILE A 4 6.78 -10.86 -1.19
N GLU A 5 6.81 -9.95 -0.22
CA GLU A 5 5.99 -9.99 0.98
C GLU A 5 5.08 -8.77 0.99
N ILE A 6 3.81 -8.95 1.34
CA ILE A 6 2.91 -7.81 1.57
C ILE A 6 3.17 -7.32 2.98
N PHE A 7 3.68 -6.10 3.09
CA PHE A 7 4.02 -5.48 4.38
C PHE A 7 2.80 -4.79 5.01
N GLU A 8 1.97 -4.13 4.19
CA GLU A 8 0.71 -3.53 4.63
C GLU A 8 -0.39 -3.92 3.64
N GLN A 9 -1.44 -4.58 4.13
CA GLN A 9 -2.59 -4.94 3.31
C GLN A 9 -3.48 -3.72 3.04
N PRO A 10 -4.24 -3.70 1.93
CA PRO A 10 -5.29 -2.70 1.75
C PRO A 10 -6.39 -2.91 2.80
N ARG A 11 -6.92 -1.81 3.32
CA ARG A 11 -8.08 -1.87 4.20
C ARG A 11 -9.25 -2.51 3.48
N GLN A 12 -9.84 -3.53 4.11
CA GLN A 12 -10.91 -4.32 3.49
C GLN A 12 -12.17 -3.49 3.18
N ARG A 13 -12.43 -2.40 3.91
CA ARG A 13 -13.66 -1.59 3.82
C ARG A 13 -13.38 -0.10 4.00
N GLY A 14 -14.36 0.73 3.65
CA GLY A 14 -14.34 2.17 3.89
C GLY A 14 -13.84 3.01 2.72
N MET A 15 -13.45 2.38 1.60
CA MET A 15 -13.21 3.08 0.34
C MET A 15 -14.43 2.95 -0.59
N ARG A 16 -14.82 4.06 -1.23
CA ARG A 16 -15.92 4.09 -2.20
C ARG A 16 -15.36 4.17 -3.62
N PHE A 17 -15.68 3.19 -4.46
CA PHE A 17 -15.44 3.30 -5.89
C PHE A 17 -16.27 4.42 -6.50
N ARG A 18 -15.68 5.12 -7.46
CA ARG A 18 -16.29 6.31 -8.09
C ARG A 18 -16.49 6.09 -9.57
N TYR A 19 -17.62 6.58 -10.08
CA TYR A 19 -17.86 6.61 -11.52
C TYR A 19 -17.03 7.71 -12.18
N LYS A 20 -16.66 7.48 -13.44
CA LYS A 20 -15.95 8.47 -14.26
C LYS A 20 -16.72 9.80 -14.36
N CYS A 21 -18.06 9.76 -14.40
CA CYS A 21 -18.89 10.95 -14.53
C CYS A 21 -18.93 11.84 -13.27
N GLU A 22 -18.43 11.39 -12.11
CA GLU A 22 -18.37 12.22 -10.89
C GLU A 22 -17.33 13.35 -10.96
N GLY A 23 -16.44 13.33 -11.97
CA GLY A 23 -15.52 14.44 -12.25
C GLY A 23 -14.44 14.68 -11.18
N ARG A 24 -14.12 13.67 -10.36
CA ARG A 24 -13.14 13.76 -9.27
C ARG A 24 -12.33 12.47 -9.14
N SER A 25 -11.11 12.56 -8.60
CA SER A 25 -10.32 11.37 -8.25
C SER A 25 -10.99 10.56 -7.13
N ALA A 26 -10.74 9.26 -7.10
CA ALA A 26 -11.25 8.36 -6.06
C ALA A 26 -10.55 8.54 -4.70
N GLY A 27 -9.35 9.14 -4.70
CA GLY A 27 -8.42 9.08 -3.57
C GLY A 27 -7.61 7.77 -3.57
N SER A 28 -6.66 7.64 -2.64
CA SER A 28 -5.83 6.44 -2.46
C SER A 28 -6.52 5.40 -1.58
N ILE A 29 -6.20 4.12 -1.80
CA ILE A 29 -6.66 3.02 -0.94
C ILE A 29 -5.87 3.11 0.38
N PRO A 30 -6.55 3.20 1.55
CA PRO A 30 -5.84 3.20 2.83
C PRO A 30 -5.32 1.80 3.17
N GLY A 31 -4.22 1.74 3.94
CA GLY A 31 -3.73 0.51 4.54
C GLY A 31 -4.65 -0.01 5.64
N GLU A 32 -4.55 -1.30 5.94
CA GLU A 32 -5.32 -1.99 6.97
C GLU A 32 -5.16 -1.32 8.35
N HIS A 33 -3.93 -0.88 8.67
CA HIS A 33 -3.60 -0.22 9.94
C HIS A 33 -3.69 1.30 9.87
N SER A 34 -4.17 1.87 8.77
CA SER A 34 -4.34 3.32 8.66
C SER A 34 -5.28 3.79 9.77
N THR A 35 -5.03 4.97 10.32
CA THR A 35 -5.92 5.66 11.27
C THR A 35 -6.16 7.08 10.79
N GLU A 36 -7.01 7.84 11.49
CA GLU A 36 -7.25 9.25 11.16
C GLU A 36 -5.98 10.09 11.32
N ASN A 37 -5.20 9.82 12.37
CA ASN A 37 -3.99 10.57 12.70
C ASN A 37 -2.72 10.01 12.05
N ASN A 38 -2.74 8.76 11.59
CA ASN A 38 -1.60 8.13 10.92
C ASN A 38 -2.06 7.36 9.69
N LYS A 39 -1.86 7.97 8.51
CA LYS A 39 -2.28 7.38 7.24
C LYS A 39 -1.21 6.42 6.72
N THR A 40 -1.57 5.15 6.60
CA THR A 40 -0.76 4.12 5.94
C THR A 40 -1.41 3.74 4.61
N PHE A 41 -0.65 3.06 3.76
CA PHE A 41 -1.06 2.67 2.42
C PHE A 41 -0.58 1.25 2.12
N PRO A 42 -1.26 0.53 1.22
CA PRO A 42 -0.81 -0.79 0.79
C PRO A 42 0.66 -0.76 0.37
N SER A 43 1.44 -1.71 0.86
CA SER A 43 2.87 -1.75 0.56
C SER A 43 3.40 -3.18 0.48
N ILE A 44 4.40 -3.35 -0.37
CA ILE A 44 5.12 -4.60 -0.56
C ILE A 44 6.60 -4.42 -0.24
N GLN A 45 7.23 -5.53 0.12
CA GLN A 45 8.66 -5.63 0.36
C GLN A 45 9.24 -6.69 -0.57
N VAL A 46 10.32 -6.33 -1.28
CA VAL A 46 11.03 -7.25 -2.18
C VAL A 46 12.21 -7.85 -1.41
N ASN A 47 12.13 -9.14 -1.12
CA ASN A 47 13.15 -9.87 -0.39
C ASN A 47 14.08 -10.61 -1.37
N THR A 48 15.31 -10.10 -1.53
CA THR A 48 16.39 -10.74 -2.31
C THR A 48 17.66 -10.85 -1.47
N ALA A 49 18.53 -11.82 -1.80
CA ALA A 49 19.79 -12.06 -1.06
C ALA A 49 20.72 -10.83 -0.96
N PHE A 50 20.63 -9.89 -1.91
CA PHE A 50 21.42 -8.65 -1.91
C PHE A 50 20.78 -7.51 -1.11
N ILE A 51 19.45 -7.49 -0.97
CA ILE A 51 18.71 -6.42 -0.29
C ILE A 51 18.87 -6.47 1.23
N HIS A 52 19.24 -7.61 1.83
CA HIS A 52 19.56 -7.70 3.26
C HIS A 52 20.68 -6.75 3.73
N LYS A 53 21.41 -6.10 2.81
CA LYS A 53 22.46 -5.10 3.12
C LYS A 53 22.07 -3.64 2.88
N LEU A 54 20.82 -3.35 2.45
CA LEU A 54 20.31 -2.00 2.23
C LEU A 54 18.97 -1.83 2.97
N PRO A 55 18.61 -0.61 3.42
CA PRO A 55 17.32 -0.36 4.05
C PRO A 55 16.19 -0.78 3.11
N LEU A 56 15.25 -1.55 3.64
CA LEU A 56 14.20 -2.26 2.93
C LEU A 56 13.52 -1.36 1.87
N PRO A 57 13.51 -1.74 0.58
CA PRO A 57 12.73 -1.04 -0.41
C PRO A 57 11.26 -1.41 -0.21
N THR A 58 10.59 -0.74 0.72
CA THR A 58 9.13 -0.78 0.82
C THR A 58 8.58 0.04 -0.35
N LEU A 59 7.91 -0.63 -1.28
CA LEU A 59 7.25 0.05 -2.39
C LEU A 59 5.80 0.29 -2.00
N THR A 60 5.46 1.55 -1.75
CA THR A 60 4.11 1.98 -1.43
C THR A 60 3.28 2.06 -2.71
N VAL A 61 2.13 1.39 -2.73
CA VAL A 61 1.18 1.42 -3.85
C VAL A 61 0.11 2.45 -3.50
N CYS A 62 0.16 3.60 -4.17
CA CYS A 62 -0.75 4.75 -3.95
C CYS A 62 -2.01 4.68 -4.80
#